data_AF-A0A7W8CQC0-F1
#
_entry.id   AF-A0A7W8CQC0-F1
#
_cell.length_a   1.000
_cell.length_b   1.000
_cell.length_c   1.000
_cell.angle_alpha   90.00
_cell.angle_beta   90.00
_cell.angle_gamma   90.00
#
_symmetry.space_group_name_H-M   'P 1'
#
loop_
_entity.id
_entity.type
_entity.pdbx_description
1 polymer ?
#
loop_
_entity_poly.entity_id
_entity_poly.type
_entity_poly.pdbx_seq_one_letter_code
_entity_poly.pdbx_strand_id
1 'polypeptide(L)'
;MRPDAAQRLQPIMYRLDFAKSNTIEVDVTEAGLLSTIVPIVLRRKRFDLSLEGTAFCIGTLANGEAIFVTARHVVKKLAETDAIDAAYIPLPRSGEPWSALNVHAVPLKVLSTADTHSDVAAFVVNVNDDPQTHGLEIKTLPVAVSEPVVGAELIGFGYPQEKGVLSFTMLAARGTIEEVHPHKRDSSFVTWPSFRMDADFNFGTSGGPVLDGDGHVIGVVSTSSHGFSYAALIGGLMELKVDLHGVDGRLGELSIKDLMTMDVIATRGQAILRRDADGVQIDWSRIT
;
A
#
# COMPACT_ATOMS: atom_id res chain seq x y z
N MET A 1 -7.84 28.23 -33.02
CA MET A 1 -6.70 27.61 -33.74
C MET A 1 -6.27 26.41 -32.90
N ARG A 2 -6.58 25.19 -33.36
CA ARG A 2 -6.18 23.94 -32.68
C ARG A 2 -4.76 23.59 -33.13
N PRO A 3 -3.82 23.18 -32.28
CA PRO A 3 -2.56 22.63 -32.74
C PRO A 3 -2.77 21.19 -33.24
N ASP A 4 -2.09 20.89 -34.34
CA ASP A 4 -2.14 19.64 -35.10
C ASP A 4 -1.81 18.38 -34.27
N ALA A 5 -2.62 17.35 -34.48
CA ALA A 5 -2.40 15.99 -34.05
C ALA A 5 -1.55 15.26 -35.10
N ALA A 6 -0.25 15.12 -34.86
CA ALA A 6 0.59 14.11 -35.52
C ALA A 6 1.95 13.95 -34.82
N GLN A 7 1.97 13.39 -33.62
CA GLN A 7 3.17 12.72 -33.11
C GLN A 7 2.86 11.22 -33.02
N ARG A 8 3.45 10.46 -33.95
CA ARG A 8 3.38 8.99 -33.96
C ARG A 8 3.98 8.47 -32.66
N LEU A 9 3.13 7.96 -31.77
CA LEU A 9 3.56 7.12 -30.65
C LEU A 9 4.17 5.85 -31.26
N GLN A 10 5.49 5.75 -31.20
CA GLN A 10 6.19 4.49 -31.46
C GLN A 10 5.76 3.50 -30.37
N PRO A 11 5.46 2.23 -30.67
CA PRO A 11 5.24 1.24 -29.63
C PRO A 11 6.55 1.05 -28.86
N ILE A 12 6.59 1.50 -27.62
CA ILE A 12 7.74 1.30 -26.74
C ILE A 12 7.78 -0.20 -26.42
N MET A 13 8.79 -0.89 -26.95
CA MET A 13 9.12 -2.25 -26.54
C MET A 13 9.77 -2.22 -25.16
N TYR A 14 9.15 -2.89 -24.19
CA TYR A 14 9.75 -3.15 -22.88
C TYR A 14 10.96 -4.06 -23.06
N ARG A 15 12.13 -3.61 -22.60
CA ARG A 15 13.33 -4.45 -22.52
C ARG A 15 13.56 -4.82 -21.06
N LEU A 16 13.10 -6.02 -20.70
CA LEU A 16 13.41 -6.64 -19.41
C LEU A 16 14.88 -7.10 -19.45
N ASP A 17 15.75 -6.49 -18.65
CA ASP A 17 17.14 -6.93 -18.46
C ASP A 17 17.27 -7.67 -17.14
N PHE A 18 17.47 -8.99 -17.22
CA PHE A 18 17.60 -9.88 -16.07
C PHE A 18 19.06 -10.11 -15.64
N ALA A 19 20.03 -9.41 -16.25
CA ALA A 19 21.44 -9.73 -16.05
C ALA A 19 22.03 -9.23 -14.72
N LYS A 20 21.33 -8.37 -13.97
CA LYS A 20 21.76 -7.87 -12.64
C LYS A 20 20.58 -7.56 -11.70
N SER A 21 20.57 -8.19 -10.52
CA SER A 21 19.95 -7.79 -9.24
C SER A 21 18.48 -8.12 -8.96
N ASN A 22 18.19 -8.43 -7.68
CA ASN A 22 16.90 -8.77 -7.06
C ASN A 22 15.85 -7.65 -7.08
N THR A 23 16.09 -6.60 -7.87
CA THR A 23 15.28 -5.37 -7.89
C THR A 23 15.20 -4.87 -9.32
N ILE A 24 13.99 -4.60 -9.79
CA ILE A 24 13.73 -4.03 -11.12
C ILE A 24 13.37 -2.56 -10.91
N GLU A 25 14.12 -1.67 -11.57
CA GLU A 25 13.71 -0.29 -11.73
C GLU A 25 12.59 -0.22 -12.76
N VAL A 26 11.42 0.23 -12.32
CA VAL A 26 10.28 0.43 -13.19
C VAL A 26 10.36 1.88 -13.66
N ASP A 27 10.93 2.09 -14.86
CA ASP A 27 11.04 3.41 -15.47
C ASP A 27 9.65 3.92 -15.90
N VAL A 28 9.09 4.88 -15.15
CA VAL A 28 7.72 5.42 -15.33
C VAL A 28 7.72 6.69 -16.22
N THR A 29 8.76 6.90 -17.03
CA THR A 29 9.14 8.19 -17.62
C THR A 29 8.20 8.81 -18.66
N GLU A 30 7.12 8.16 -19.10
CA GLU A 30 6.12 8.85 -19.93
C GLU A 30 4.93 9.39 -19.14
N ALA A 31 4.71 8.92 -17.90
CA ALA A 31 3.77 9.47 -16.93
C ALA A 31 3.56 8.55 -15.71
N GLY A 32 3.82 9.02 -14.50
CA GLY A 32 2.74 9.03 -13.50
C GLY A 32 3.01 8.23 -12.25
N LEU A 33 3.14 8.94 -11.13
CA LEU A 33 2.69 8.42 -9.84
C LEU A 33 1.36 7.67 -10.04
N LEU A 34 1.38 6.36 -9.79
CA LEU A 34 0.17 5.56 -9.89
C LEU A 34 -0.81 6.06 -8.82
N SER A 35 -2.08 6.23 -9.16
CA SER A 35 -3.12 6.51 -8.16
C SER A 35 -3.35 5.31 -7.23
N THR A 36 -2.94 4.11 -7.66
CA THR A 36 -3.12 2.85 -6.93
C THR A 36 -2.02 2.54 -5.93
N ILE A 37 -0.76 2.82 -6.23
CA ILE A 37 0.38 2.61 -5.33
C ILE A 37 1.12 3.94 -5.25
N VAL A 38 1.11 4.55 -4.07
CA VAL A 38 1.53 5.93 -3.83
C VAL A 38 2.58 5.99 -2.72
N PRO A 39 3.53 6.92 -2.77
CA PRO A 39 4.39 7.19 -1.63
C PRO A 39 3.62 7.97 -0.56
N ILE A 40 4.02 7.79 0.69
CA ILE A 40 3.57 8.64 1.80
C ILE A 40 4.63 9.72 2.01
N VAL A 41 4.18 10.98 1.99
CA VAL A 41 5.01 12.16 2.22
C VAL A 41 4.60 12.82 3.53
N LEU A 42 5.57 13.06 4.41
CA LEU A 42 5.37 13.81 5.64
C LEU A 42 5.91 15.23 5.51
N ARG A 43 5.15 16.19 6.02
CA ARG A 43 5.59 17.57 6.20
C ARG A 43 6.02 17.78 7.64
N ARG A 44 7.24 18.26 7.85
CA ARG A 44 7.80 18.55 9.19
C ARG A 44 7.72 20.04 9.54
N LYS A 45 7.75 20.35 10.85
CA LYS A 45 7.80 21.71 11.41
C LYS A 45 9.06 22.43 10.95
N ARG A 46 8.93 23.15 9.82
CA ARG A 46 9.92 23.95 9.04
C ARG A 46 9.72 23.83 7.51
N PHE A 47 8.65 23.16 7.08
CA PHE A 47 8.29 22.93 5.67
C PHE A 47 9.19 21.93 4.93
N ASP A 48 10.01 21.16 5.67
CA ASP A 48 10.75 20.06 5.08
C ASP A 48 9.80 18.90 4.75
N LEU A 49 9.91 18.38 3.54
CA LEU A 49 9.21 17.19 3.09
C LEU A 49 10.13 15.98 3.19
N SER A 50 9.61 14.88 3.73
CA SER A 50 10.26 13.57 3.65
C SER A 50 9.28 12.55 3.09
N LEU A 51 9.74 11.69 2.20
CA LEU A 51 9.04 10.44 1.92
C LEU A 51 9.19 9.59 3.19
N GLU A 52 8.21 8.78 3.58
CA GLU A 52 8.34 7.89 4.76
C GLU A 52 7.96 6.43 4.50
N GLY A 53 7.20 6.18 3.44
CA GLY A 53 6.83 4.82 3.05
C GLY A 53 6.00 4.80 1.78
N THR A 54 5.34 3.67 1.55
CA THR A 54 4.43 3.43 0.44
C THR A 54 3.04 3.08 0.98
N ALA A 55 2.01 3.36 0.20
CA ALA A 55 0.64 2.91 0.42
C ALA A 55 0.03 2.41 -0.89
N PHE A 56 -1.05 1.65 -0.79
CA PHE A 56 -1.78 1.17 -1.95
C PHE A 56 -3.30 1.12 -1.72
N CYS A 57 -4.08 1.33 -2.77
CA CYS A 57 -5.54 1.38 -2.69
C CYS A 57 -6.15 -0.03 -2.83
N ILE A 58 -7.10 -0.36 -1.94
CA ILE A 58 -7.81 -1.66 -1.94
C ILE A 58 -9.33 -1.53 -2.16
N GLY A 59 -9.88 -0.32 -2.11
CA GLY A 59 -11.31 -0.08 -2.25
C GLY A 59 -11.61 1.37 -2.57
N THR A 60 -12.67 1.59 -3.36
CA THR A 60 -13.16 2.92 -3.75
C THR A 60 -14.67 2.97 -3.68
N LEU A 61 -15.22 4.12 -3.31
CA LEU A 61 -16.65 4.37 -3.22
C LEU A 61 -17.08 5.41 -4.27
N ALA A 62 -18.36 5.38 -4.64
CA ALA A 62 -18.92 6.29 -5.65
C ALA A 62 -18.87 7.78 -5.23
N ASN A 63 -18.75 8.07 -3.94
CA ASN A 63 -18.62 9.42 -3.40
C ASN A 63 -17.18 9.99 -3.50
N GLY A 64 -16.23 9.23 -4.07
CA GLY A 64 -14.82 9.60 -4.22
C GLY A 64 -13.92 9.16 -3.06
N GLU A 65 -14.46 8.54 -2.01
CA GLU A 65 -13.64 7.96 -0.95
C GLU A 65 -12.86 6.75 -1.46
N ALA A 66 -11.58 6.69 -1.10
CA ALA A 66 -10.66 5.61 -1.43
C ALA A 66 -9.92 5.14 -0.18
N ILE A 67 -9.85 3.82 -0.01
CA ILE A 67 -9.25 3.15 1.13
C ILE A 67 -7.84 2.73 0.73
N PHE A 68 -6.85 3.31 1.41
CA PHE A 68 -5.45 2.98 1.24
C PHE A 68 -4.93 2.19 2.43
N VAL A 69 -3.97 1.32 2.17
CA VAL A 69 -3.26 0.48 3.14
C VAL A 69 -1.79 0.81 3.13
N THR A 70 -1.17 0.77 4.29
CA THR A 70 0.28 0.92 4.49
C THR A 70 0.72 0.13 5.73
N ALA A 71 2.01 0.17 6.05
CA ALA A 71 2.53 -0.42 7.26
C ALA A 71 2.27 0.51 8.45
N ARG A 72 1.91 -0.07 9.60
CA ARG A 72 1.58 0.71 10.80
C ARG A 72 2.74 1.61 11.23
N HIS A 73 3.97 1.11 11.23
CA HIS A 73 5.13 1.90 11.65
C HIS A 73 5.43 3.10 10.75
N VAL A 74 4.95 3.13 9.50
CA VAL A 74 5.10 4.29 8.60
C VAL A 74 4.29 5.48 9.12
N VAL A 75 3.04 5.22 9.51
CA VAL A 75 2.08 6.24 9.97
C VAL A 75 2.13 6.48 11.48
N LYS A 76 2.66 5.54 12.28
CA LYS A 76 2.83 5.70 13.74
C LYS A 76 3.67 6.93 14.10
N LYS A 77 4.64 7.26 13.24
CA LYS A 77 5.48 8.47 13.37
C LYS A 77 4.64 9.75 13.49
N LEU A 78 3.45 9.81 12.88
CA LEU A 78 2.55 10.97 12.97
C LEU A 78 2.07 11.24 14.40
N ALA A 79 1.88 10.18 15.19
CA ALA A 79 1.41 10.28 16.57
C ALA A 79 2.56 10.40 17.58
N GLU A 80 3.77 9.98 17.22
CA GLU A 80 4.91 9.86 18.13
C GLU A 80 5.81 11.11 18.20
N THR A 81 5.72 12.01 17.22
CA THR A 81 6.56 13.21 17.22
C THR A 81 5.79 14.46 16.87
N ASP A 82 5.93 15.47 17.74
CA ASP A 82 5.48 16.82 17.46
C ASP A 82 6.23 17.46 16.29
N ALA A 83 7.29 16.85 15.75
CA ALA A 83 8.04 17.41 14.63
C ALA A 83 7.32 17.25 13.27
N ILE A 84 6.28 16.41 13.19
CA ILE A 84 5.49 16.21 11.96
C ILE A 84 4.20 17.03 12.06
N ASP A 85 3.93 17.81 11.02
CA ASP A 85 2.73 18.65 10.92
C ASP A 85 1.57 17.94 10.21
N ALA A 86 1.86 17.13 9.19
CA ALA A 86 0.84 16.46 8.39
C ALA A 86 1.44 15.35 7.51
N ALA A 87 0.60 14.41 7.10
CA ALA A 87 0.89 13.38 6.10
C ALA A 87 0.04 13.59 4.84
N TYR A 88 0.63 13.25 3.70
CA TYR A 88 -0.01 13.35 2.39
C TYR A 88 0.31 12.12 1.54
N ILE A 89 -0.56 11.84 0.58
CA ILE A 89 -0.23 11.05 -0.61
C ILE A 89 -0.21 11.99 -1.83
N PRO A 90 0.79 11.90 -2.72
CA PRO A 90 0.77 12.62 -3.97
C PRO A 90 -0.07 11.84 -5.00
N LEU A 91 -1.14 12.48 -5.49
CA LEU A 91 -1.99 11.96 -6.55
C LEU A 91 -1.83 12.77 -7.84
N PRO A 92 -1.92 12.15 -9.03
CA PRO A 92 -1.90 12.88 -10.30
C PRO A 92 -3.15 13.76 -10.44
N ARG A 93 -3.03 14.88 -11.17
CA ARG A 93 -4.15 15.82 -11.41
C ARG A 93 -5.27 15.26 -12.29
N SER A 94 -4.96 14.29 -13.14
CA SER A 94 -5.94 13.63 -13.99
C SER A 94 -5.42 12.27 -14.45
N GLY A 95 -6.30 11.44 -15.01
CA GLY A 95 -5.90 10.17 -15.65
C GLY A 95 -5.07 10.34 -16.93
N GLU A 96 -4.85 11.58 -17.40
CA GLU A 96 -4.09 11.86 -18.62
C GLU A 96 -2.58 11.68 -18.37
N PRO A 97 -1.82 11.04 -19.29
CA PRO A 97 -0.39 10.78 -19.10
C PRO A 97 0.40 12.03 -18.67
N TRP A 98 0.27 13.15 -19.38
CA TRP A 98 1.02 14.37 -19.10
C TRP A 98 0.77 15.01 -17.72
N SER A 99 -0.27 14.59 -16.99
CA SER A 99 -0.58 15.06 -15.62
C SER A 99 0.41 14.55 -14.57
N ALA A 100 1.12 13.47 -14.87
CA ALA A 100 2.08 12.79 -14.02
C ALA A 100 3.19 13.64 -13.41
N LEU A 101 3.59 14.70 -14.12
CA LEU A 101 4.61 15.65 -13.67
C LEU A 101 4.05 16.69 -12.70
N ASN A 102 2.73 16.71 -12.49
CA ASN A 102 2.01 17.64 -11.63
C ASN A 102 1.15 16.86 -10.63
N VAL A 103 1.75 16.49 -9.50
CA VAL A 103 1.04 15.80 -8.42
C VAL A 103 0.50 16.76 -7.38
N HIS A 104 -0.67 16.42 -6.84
CA HIS A 104 -1.31 17.13 -5.75
C HIS A 104 -1.18 16.32 -4.45
N ALA A 105 -0.76 16.99 -3.37
CA ALA A 105 -0.63 16.37 -2.07
C ALA A 105 -1.99 16.31 -1.37
N VAL A 106 -2.62 15.14 -1.36
CA VAL A 106 -3.91 14.93 -0.69
C VAL A 106 -3.67 14.50 0.76
N PRO A 107 -4.22 15.21 1.76
CA PRO A 107 -4.00 14.89 3.17
C PRO A 107 -4.67 13.56 3.55
N LEU A 108 -4.01 12.80 4.43
CA LEU A 108 -4.62 11.64 5.07
C LEU A 108 -5.69 12.12 6.05
N LYS A 109 -6.96 11.69 5.90
CA LYS A 109 -8.07 12.20 6.72
C LYS A 109 -8.42 11.33 7.92
N VAL A 110 -8.51 10.02 7.72
CA VAL A 110 -8.90 9.06 8.76
C VAL A 110 -7.81 8.02 8.83
N LEU A 111 -7.17 7.89 9.99
CA LEU A 111 -6.11 6.90 10.21
C LEU A 111 -6.63 5.80 11.14
N SER A 112 -6.61 4.57 10.63
CA SER A 112 -6.89 3.37 11.41
C SER A 112 -5.64 2.55 11.54
N THR A 113 -5.26 2.22 12.77
CA THR A 113 -4.10 1.36 13.05
C THR A 113 -4.55 0.16 13.86
N ALA A 114 -3.99 -1.01 13.59
CA ALA A 114 -4.26 -2.17 14.43
C ALA A 114 -3.77 -1.89 15.86
N ASP A 115 -4.54 -2.32 16.86
CA ASP A 115 -4.29 -2.11 18.28
C ASP A 115 -3.11 -2.96 18.80
N THR A 116 -1.92 -2.69 18.26
CA THR A 116 -0.58 -3.20 18.64
C THR A 116 -0.11 -4.53 18.03
N HIS A 117 -0.96 -5.31 17.38
CA HIS A 117 -0.64 -6.71 17.05
C HIS A 117 -0.48 -7.03 15.56
N SER A 118 -0.66 -6.04 14.68
CA SER A 118 -0.34 -6.15 13.26
C SER A 118 0.36 -4.89 12.76
N ASP A 119 1.35 -5.06 11.89
CA ASP A 119 2.06 -3.93 11.25
C ASP A 119 1.35 -3.46 9.98
N VAL A 120 0.02 -3.36 10.05
CA VAL A 120 -0.83 -2.80 8.98
C VAL A 120 -1.62 -1.60 9.51
N ALA A 121 -1.85 -0.65 8.63
CA ALA A 121 -2.71 0.49 8.85
C ALA A 121 -3.51 0.78 7.60
N ALA A 122 -4.68 1.39 7.78
CA ALA A 122 -5.52 1.86 6.70
C ALA A 122 -5.85 3.34 6.89
N PHE A 123 -6.03 4.04 5.78
CA PHE A 123 -6.53 5.39 5.82
C PHE A 123 -7.45 5.70 4.65
N VAL A 124 -8.31 6.69 4.85
CA VAL A 124 -9.24 7.16 3.83
C VAL A 124 -8.76 8.51 3.28
N VAL A 125 -8.81 8.62 1.95
CA VAL A 125 -8.73 9.89 1.22
C VAL A 125 -9.99 10.04 0.40
N ASN A 126 -10.42 11.28 0.13
CA ASN A 126 -11.50 11.51 -0.82
C ASN A 126 -11.02 12.45 -1.92
N VAL A 127 -11.00 11.92 -3.15
CA VAL A 127 -10.49 12.63 -4.33
C VAL A 127 -11.34 13.83 -4.72
N ASN A 128 -12.59 13.90 -4.25
CA ASN A 128 -13.50 14.99 -4.53
C ASN A 128 -13.34 16.18 -3.55
N ASP A 129 -12.55 16.03 -2.49
CA ASP A 129 -12.26 17.14 -1.58
C ASP A 129 -11.37 18.22 -2.21
N ASP A 130 -10.56 17.84 -3.20
CA ASP A 130 -9.73 18.78 -3.95
C ASP A 130 -10.19 18.88 -5.41
N PRO A 131 -10.49 20.09 -5.93
CA PRO A 131 -10.84 20.29 -7.33
C PRO A 131 -9.81 19.76 -8.34
N GLN A 132 -8.54 19.63 -7.93
CA GLN A 132 -7.44 19.13 -8.76
C GLN A 132 -7.38 17.60 -8.82
N THR A 133 -8.09 16.88 -7.94
CA THR A 133 -8.17 15.41 -7.97
C THR A 133 -9.59 14.91 -8.27
N HIS A 134 -10.56 15.82 -8.40
CA HIS A 134 -11.95 15.49 -8.70
C HIS A 134 -12.05 14.66 -9.98
N GLY A 135 -12.68 13.48 -9.86
CA GLY A 135 -12.92 12.60 -11.00
C GLY A 135 -11.69 11.76 -11.39
N LEU A 136 -10.62 11.81 -10.60
CA LEU A 136 -9.52 10.85 -10.72
C LEU A 136 -10.04 9.44 -10.43
N GLU A 137 -9.93 8.56 -11.40
CA GLU A 137 -10.19 7.14 -11.20
C GLU A 137 -8.99 6.49 -10.49
N ILE A 138 -9.22 6.04 -9.25
CA ILE A 138 -8.25 5.24 -8.50
C ILE A 138 -8.55 3.77 -8.75
N LYS A 139 -7.60 3.05 -9.36
CA LYS A 139 -7.72 1.59 -9.46
C LYS A 139 -7.38 0.96 -8.12
N THR A 140 -8.02 -0.16 -7.82
CA THR A 140 -7.81 -0.93 -6.60
C THR A 140 -6.99 -2.18 -6.86
N LEU A 141 -6.26 -2.64 -5.85
CA LEU A 141 -5.63 -3.96 -5.84
C LEU A 141 -6.53 -4.93 -5.07
N PRO A 142 -6.88 -6.09 -5.66
CA PRO A 142 -7.61 -7.11 -4.93
C PRO A 142 -6.71 -7.73 -3.86
N VAL A 143 -7.30 -8.19 -2.75
CA VAL A 143 -6.56 -8.81 -1.64
C VAL A 143 -6.81 -10.31 -1.62
N ALA A 144 -5.82 -11.10 -1.21
CA ALA A 144 -5.94 -12.53 -0.98
C ALA A 144 -5.69 -12.83 0.50
N VAL A 145 -6.76 -13.11 1.25
CA VAL A 145 -6.68 -13.45 2.68
C VAL A 145 -6.46 -14.94 2.93
N SER A 146 -6.24 -15.74 1.89
CA SER A 146 -5.81 -17.14 1.99
C SER A 146 -4.39 -17.28 2.55
N GLU A 147 -4.06 -18.46 3.07
CA GLU A 147 -2.71 -18.77 3.54
C GLU A 147 -1.70 -18.60 2.40
N PRO A 148 -0.64 -17.77 2.56
CA PRO A 148 0.40 -17.70 1.57
C PRO A 148 1.13 -19.04 1.45
N VAL A 149 1.49 -19.44 0.23
CA VAL A 149 2.09 -20.75 -0.03
C VAL A 149 3.61 -20.64 0.01
N VAL A 150 4.25 -21.34 0.95
CA VAL A 150 5.72 -21.45 0.99
C VAL A 150 6.24 -22.01 -0.34
N GLY A 151 7.26 -21.35 -0.90
CA GLY A 151 7.84 -21.64 -2.21
C GLY A 151 7.14 -20.95 -3.38
N ALA A 152 6.00 -20.27 -3.18
CA ALA A 152 5.35 -19.52 -4.24
C ALA A 152 6.08 -18.22 -4.54
N GLU A 153 6.07 -17.82 -5.82
CA GLU A 153 6.64 -16.55 -6.28
C GLU A 153 5.78 -15.36 -5.85
N LEU A 154 6.44 -14.22 -5.67
CA LEU A 154 5.83 -12.95 -5.35
C LEU A 154 6.55 -11.79 -6.02
N ILE A 155 5.88 -10.64 -6.03
CA ILE A 155 6.47 -9.35 -6.37
C ILE A 155 5.94 -8.29 -5.41
N GLY A 156 6.83 -7.53 -4.78
CA GLY A 156 6.42 -6.38 -3.99
C GLY A 156 6.89 -5.07 -4.61
N PHE A 157 6.14 -4.02 -4.32
CA PHE A 157 6.35 -2.68 -4.89
C PHE A 157 6.58 -1.68 -3.78
N GLY A 158 7.40 -0.66 -4.04
CA GLY A 158 7.56 0.44 -3.11
C GLY A 158 8.33 1.61 -3.70
N TYR A 159 8.24 2.76 -3.04
CA TYR A 159 9.01 3.94 -3.35
C TYR A 159 10.22 4.01 -2.40
N PRO A 160 11.38 3.47 -2.78
CA PRO A 160 12.57 3.58 -1.96
C PRO A 160 12.95 5.03 -1.75
N GLN A 161 13.75 5.26 -0.72
CA GLN A 161 14.20 6.58 -0.35
C GLN A 161 15.70 6.73 -0.42
N GLU A 162 16.08 7.85 -1.01
CA GLU A 162 17.41 8.41 -0.87
C GLU A 162 17.34 9.63 0.05
N LYS A 163 18.24 9.69 1.03
CA LYS A 163 18.28 10.82 1.97
C LYS A 163 18.51 12.12 1.22
N GLY A 164 17.61 13.07 1.38
CA GLY A 164 17.73 14.42 0.81
C GLY A 164 17.28 14.54 -0.65
N VAL A 165 16.77 13.47 -1.27
CA VAL A 165 16.22 13.51 -2.63
C VAL A 165 14.76 13.08 -2.58
N LEU A 166 13.86 13.97 -2.99
CA LEU A 166 12.46 13.63 -3.22
C LEU A 166 12.36 13.02 -4.62
N SER A 167 12.48 11.70 -4.72
CA SER A 167 12.27 10.93 -5.95
C SER A 167 11.02 10.08 -5.82
N PHE A 168 10.26 9.98 -6.90
CA PHE A 168 9.06 9.15 -7.01
C PHE A 168 9.26 7.99 -8.00
N THR A 169 10.45 7.39 -7.98
CA THR A 169 10.70 6.15 -8.72
C THR A 169 10.18 4.96 -7.93
N MET A 170 9.21 4.26 -8.47
CA MET A 170 8.74 3.00 -7.88
C MET A 170 9.70 1.87 -8.27
N LEU A 171 10.12 1.08 -7.29
CA LEU A 171 10.86 -0.15 -7.53
C LEU A 171 9.99 -1.37 -7.24
N ALA A 172 10.31 -2.46 -7.91
CA ALA A 172 9.73 -3.76 -7.63
C ALA A 172 10.83 -4.77 -7.27
N ALA A 173 10.57 -5.60 -6.26
CA ALA A 173 11.44 -6.72 -5.89
C ALA A 173 10.67 -8.02 -6.02
N ARG A 174 11.31 -9.03 -6.60
CA ARG A 174 10.76 -10.38 -6.75
C ARG A 174 11.43 -11.32 -5.77
N GLY A 175 10.71 -12.37 -5.40
CA GLY A 175 11.23 -13.45 -4.58
C GLY A 175 10.20 -14.56 -4.45
N THR A 176 10.37 -15.32 -3.40
CA THR A 176 9.59 -16.49 -3.01
C THR A 176 9.30 -16.43 -1.52
N ILE A 177 8.20 -17.05 -1.11
CA ILE A 177 7.84 -17.15 0.31
C ILE A 177 8.67 -18.26 0.95
N GLU A 178 9.42 -17.94 2.01
CA GLU A 178 10.25 -18.93 2.70
C GLU A 178 9.56 -19.49 3.96
N GLU A 179 8.85 -18.64 4.70
CA GLU A 179 8.21 -19.00 5.98
C GLU A 179 6.90 -18.22 6.15
N VAL A 180 5.89 -18.83 6.77
CA VAL A 180 4.64 -18.16 7.16
C VAL A 180 4.48 -18.26 8.67
N HIS A 181 4.19 -17.13 9.30
CA HIS A 181 4.00 -16.99 10.74
C HIS A 181 2.59 -16.44 11.00
N PRO A 182 1.59 -17.31 11.21
CA PRO A 182 0.20 -16.88 11.34
C PRO A 182 -0.08 -16.02 12.59
N HIS A 183 0.79 -16.06 13.60
CA HIS A 183 0.68 -15.30 14.85
C HIS A 183 1.82 -14.28 15.01
N LYS A 184 3.05 -14.76 15.14
CA LYS A 184 4.28 -13.96 15.16
C LYS A 184 5.46 -14.85 14.87
N ARG A 185 6.55 -14.27 14.37
CA ARG A 185 7.81 -14.99 14.16
C ARG A 185 8.56 -15.15 15.48
N ASP A 186 8.59 -14.10 16.28
CA ASP A 186 9.21 -14.09 17.61
C ASP A 186 8.56 -13.02 18.51
N SER A 187 9.11 -12.83 19.72
CA SER A 187 8.59 -11.88 20.71
C SER A 187 9.27 -10.51 20.71
N SER A 188 10.18 -10.20 19.79
CA SER A 188 10.98 -8.96 19.85
C SER A 188 11.16 -8.21 18.53
N PHE A 189 11.27 -8.91 17.41
CA PHE A 189 11.57 -8.33 16.09
C PHE A 189 10.35 -8.32 15.18
N VAL A 190 9.71 -9.48 14.96
CA VAL A 190 8.49 -9.59 14.15
C VAL A 190 7.41 -10.22 15.02
N THR A 191 6.68 -9.33 15.71
CA THR A 191 5.71 -9.66 16.76
C THR A 191 4.27 -9.69 16.25
N TRP A 192 4.08 -9.83 14.94
CA TRP A 192 2.79 -9.82 14.26
C TRP A 192 2.69 -10.92 13.19
N PRO A 193 1.47 -11.25 12.73
CA PRO A 193 1.25 -12.18 11.64
C PRO A 193 1.99 -11.74 10.38
N SER A 194 2.87 -12.59 9.85
CA SER A 194 3.79 -12.23 8.78
C SER A 194 4.23 -13.43 7.95
N PHE A 195 4.93 -13.17 6.86
CA PHE A 195 5.70 -14.18 6.14
C PHE A 195 7.06 -13.61 5.76
N ARG A 196 8.06 -14.50 5.68
CA ARG A 196 9.42 -14.18 5.22
C ARG A 196 9.53 -14.42 3.72
N MET A 197 10.30 -13.59 3.05
CA MET A 197 10.59 -13.69 1.62
C MET A 197 12.06 -13.41 1.31
N ASP A 198 12.60 -14.10 0.32
CA ASP A 198 13.96 -13.87 -0.23
C ASP A 198 13.97 -12.72 -1.25
N ALA A 199 13.27 -11.63 -0.92
CA ALA A 199 13.23 -10.41 -1.72
C ALA A 199 13.90 -9.27 -0.96
N ASP A 200 14.77 -8.53 -1.65
CA ASP A 200 15.48 -7.38 -1.09
C ASP A 200 14.67 -6.10 -1.30
N PHE A 201 14.26 -5.49 -0.18
CA PHE A 201 13.53 -4.23 -0.15
C PHE A 201 14.39 -3.13 0.47
N ASN A 202 14.58 -2.05 -0.28
CA ASN A 202 15.31 -0.87 0.17
C ASN A 202 14.52 -0.07 1.21
N PHE A 203 15.21 0.76 2.00
CA PHE A 203 14.56 1.72 2.88
C PHE A 203 13.53 2.57 2.11
N GLY A 204 12.33 2.75 2.66
CA GLY A 204 11.24 3.51 2.04
C GLY A 204 10.16 2.67 1.33
N THR A 205 10.42 1.39 1.03
CA THR A 205 9.42 0.51 0.43
C THR A 205 8.39 -0.03 1.43
N SER A 206 8.63 0.17 2.74
CA SER A 206 7.69 -0.20 3.80
C SER A 206 6.30 0.37 3.55
N GLY A 207 5.28 -0.46 3.77
CA GLY A 207 3.89 -0.19 3.49
C GLY A 207 3.44 -0.52 2.06
N GLY A 208 4.38 -0.87 1.17
CA GLY A 208 4.08 -1.30 -0.18
C GLY A 208 3.38 -2.65 -0.25
N PRO A 209 2.60 -2.93 -1.32
CA PRO A 209 1.92 -4.21 -1.48
C PRO A 209 2.91 -5.30 -1.88
N VAL A 210 2.69 -6.51 -1.37
CA VAL A 210 3.28 -7.76 -1.88
C VAL A 210 2.19 -8.54 -2.58
N LEU A 211 2.37 -8.79 -3.88
CA LEU A 211 1.45 -9.49 -4.74
C LEU A 211 1.89 -10.94 -4.97
N ASP A 212 0.93 -11.84 -5.07
CA ASP A 212 1.16 -13.19 -5.58
C ASP A 212 1.18 -13.24 -7.12
N GLY A 213 1.38 -14.45 -7.68
CA GLY A 213 1.40 -14.68 -9.12
C GLY A 213 0.10 -14.33 -9.87
N ASP A 214 -1.02 -14.18 -9.16
CA ASP A 214 -2.32 -13.78 -9.72
C ASP A 214 -2.58 -12.28 -9.56
N GLY A 215 -1.64 -11.52 -9.00
CA GLY A 215 -1.76 -10.08 -8.79
C GLY A 215 -2.61 -9.68 -7.56
N HIS A 216 -2.88 -10.61 -6.63
CA HIS A 216 -3.60 -10.29 -5.39
C HIS A 216 -2.61 -9.91 -4.29
N VAL A 217 -2.95 -8.90 -3.49
CA VAL A 217 -2.16 -8.52 -2.32
C VAL A 217 -2.27 -9.59 -1.26
N ILE A 218 -1.14 -10.21 -0.91
CA ILE A 218 -1.01 -11.21 0.15
C ILE A 218 -0.33 -10.65 1.40
N GLY A 219 0.34 -9.50 1.28
CA GLY A 219 0.98 -8.84 2.41
C GLY A 219 1.36 -7.39 2.18
N VAL A 220 1.84 -6.77 3.25
CA VAL A 220 2.34 -5.40 3.29
C VAL A 220 3.81 -5.44 3.66
N VAL A 221 4.70 -4.89 2.82
CA VAL A 221 6.14 -4.80 3.12
C VAL A 221 6.32 -4.12 4.45
N SER A 222 7.01 -4.76 5.39
CA SER A 222 7.13 -4.26 6.76
C SER A 222 8.58 -3.91 7.09
N THR A 223 9.43 -4.93 7.19
CA THR A 223 10.83 -4.78 7.60
C THR A 223 11.74 -5.63 6.73
N SER A 224 12.98 -5.19 6.57
CA SER A 224 13.98 -5.84 5.72
C SER A 224 15.29 -6.02 6.48
N SER A 225 15.99 -7.11 6.19
CA SER A 225 17.35 -7.39 6.63
C SER A 225 18.19 -7.77 5.41
N HIS A 226 19.51 -7.90 5.56
CA HIS A 226 20.37 -8.31 4.46
C HIS A 226 20.00 -9.72 3.98
N GLY A 227 19.47 -9.82 2.75
CA GLY A 227 19.14 -11.06 2.06
C GLY A 227 17.74 -11.62 2.31
N PHE A 228 16.89 -10.95 3.10
CA PHE A 228 15.49 -11.33 3.27
C PHE A 228 14.64 -10.17 3.81
N SER A 229 13.34 -10.25 3.59
CA SER A 229 12.37 -9.29 4.11
C SER A 229 11.17 -9.98 4.73
N TYR A 230 10.42 -9.24 5.55
CA TYR A 230 9.15 -9.66 6.12
C TYR A 230 8.02 -8.77 5.62
N ALA A 231 6.92 -9.40 5.27
CA ALA A 231 5.66 -8.73 5.02
C ALA A 231 4.66 -9.07 6.12
N ALA A 232 3.89 -8.08 6.59
CA ALA A 232 2.74 -8.32 7.43
C ALA A 232 1.64 -9.00 6.60
N LEU A 233 0.98 -10.01 7.17
CA LEU A 233 -0.09 -10.73 6.48
C LEU A 233 -1.28 -9.80 6.21
N ILE A 234 -1.79 -9.79 4.98
CA ILE A 234 -2.90 -8.92 4.59
C ILE A 234 -4.18 -9.19 5.40
N GLY A 235 -4.35 -10.41 5.92
CA GLY A 235 -5.44 -10.77 6.82
C GLY A 235 -5.49 -9.93 8.11
N GLY A 236 -4.38 -9.31 8.52
CA GLY A 236 -4.34 -8.38 9.64
C GLY A 236 -5.22 -7.13 9.43
N LEU A 237 -5.58 -6.80 8.18
CA LEU A 237 -6.52 -5.71 7.90
C LEU A 237 -7.90 -5.94 8.53
N MET A 238 -8.29 -7.19 8.79
CA MET A 238 -9.57 -7.51 9.43
C MET A 238 -9.69 -6.98 10.87
N GLU A 239 -8.59 -6.53 11.48
CA GLU A 239 -8.64 -5.80 12.77
C GLU A 239 -9.15 -4.37 12.63
N LEU A 240 -9.00 -3.79 11.44
CA LEU A 240 -9.14 -2.36 11.24
C LEU A 240 -10.59 -1.98 10.98
N LYS A 241 -10.89 -0.74 11.36
CA LYS A 241 -12.13 -0.06 11.04
C LYS A 241 -11.84 1.30 10.44
N VAL A 242 -12.61 1.72 9.46
CA VAL A 242 -12.47 3.01 8.79
C VAL A 242 -13.79 3.76 8.85
N ASP A 243 -13.69 5.07 9.04
CA ASP A 243 -14.85 5.95 8.92
C ASP A 243 -15.08 6.28 7.45
N LEU A 244 -16.28 5.96 6.95
CA LEU A 244 -16.69 6.19 5.57
C LEU A 244 -18.05 6.87 5.54
N HIS A 245 -18.31 7.68 4.52
CA HIS A 245 -19.61 8.29 4.32
C HIS A 245 -20.57 7.31 3.63
N GLY A 246 -21.72 7.07 4.26
CA GLY A 246 -22.82 6.34 3.65
C GLY A 246 -23.48 7.11 2.51
N VAL A 247 -24.42 6.45 1.82
CA VAL A 247 -25.21 7.06 0.73
C VAL A 247 -26.04 8.25 1.23
N ASP A 248 -26.42 8.25 2.50
CA ASP A 248 -27.13 9.36 3.16
C ASP A 248 -26.20 10.53 3.56
N GLY A 249 -24.91 10.43 3.24
CA GLY A 249 -23.89 11.41 3.57
C GLY A 249 -23.47 11.41 5.04
N ARG A 250 -23.93 10.45 5.86
CA ARG A 250 -23.50 10.33 7.25
C ARG A 250 -22.21 9.52 7.34
N LEU A 251 -21.30 9.99 8.18
CA LEU A 251 -20.10 9.25 8.53
C LEU A 251 -20.46 8.05 9.43
N GLY A 252 -19.95 6.87 9.10
CA GLY A 252 -20.10 5.65 9.89
C GLY A 252 -18.81 4.85 9.93
N GLU A 253 -18.54 4.24 11.07
CA GLU A 253 -17.40 3.34 11.25
C GLU A 253 -17.74 1.94 10.67
N LEU A 254 -16.96 1.48 9.70
CA LEU A 254 -17.11 0.16 9.08
C LEU A 254 -15.84 -0.66 9.27
N SER A 255 -15.98 -1.94 9.62
CA SER A 255 -14.81 -2.83 9.68
C SER A 255 -14.34 -3.18 8.27
N ILE A 256 -13.03 -3.34 8.07
CA ILE A 256 -12.49 -3.79 6.78
C ILE A 256 -13.05 -5.18 6.44
N LYS A 257 -13.31 -6.03 7.44
CA LYS A 257 -13.94 -7.34 7.25
C LYS A 257 -15.34 -7.23 6.63
N ASP A 258 -16.15 -6.26 7.07
CA ASP A 258 -17.48 -6.04 6.49
C ASP A 258 -17.36 -5.53 5.05
N LEU A 259 -16.39 -4.64 4.78
CA LEU A 259 -16.14 -4.12 3.42
C LEU A 259 -15.67 -5.21 2.44
N MET A 260 -14.91 -6.20 2.91
CA MET A 260 -14.59 -7.41 2.15
C MET A 260 -15.84 -8.26 1.88
N THR A 261 -16.74 -8.39 2.86
CA THR A 261 -17.99 -9.17 2.74
C THR A 261 -19.01 -8.50 1.82
N MET A 262 -18.98 -7.16 1.73
CA MET A 262 -19.83 -6.34 0.87
C MET A 262 -19.27 -6.16 -0.55
N ASP A 263 -18.15 -6.82 -0.89
CA ASP A 263 -17.45 -6.69 -2.17
C ASP A 263 -16.99 -5.26 -2.52
N VAL A 264 -16.88 -4.37 -1.52
CA VAL A 264 -16.23 -3.06 -1.69
C VAL A 264 -14.72 -3.23 -1.88
N ILE A 265 -14.16 -4.25 -1.20
CA ILE A 265 -12.78 -4.70 -1.37
C ILE A 265 -12.82 -6.07 -2.04
N ALA A 266 -12.34 -6.13 -3.28
CA ALA A 266 -12.25 -7.38 -4.02
C ALA A 266 -11.33 -8.37 -3.28
N THR A 267 -11.89 -9.50 -2.84
CA THR A 267 -11.23 -10.42 -1.90
C THR A 267 -11.24 -11.86 -2.42
N ARG A 268 -10.10 -12.54 -2.29
CA ARG A 268 -9.95 -13.97 -2.56
C ARG A 268 -9.59 -14.74 -1.29
N GLY A 269 -10.18 -15.92 -1.13
CA GLY A 269 -9.92 -16.78 0.02
C GLY A 269 -10.67 -16.33 1.27
N GLN A 270 -10.45 -17.03 2.37
CA GLN A 270 -11.07 -16.74 3.65
C GLN A 270 -10.07 -17.03 4.77
N ALA A 271 -10.19 -16.27 5.86
CA ALA A 271 -9.45 -16.48 7.09
C ALA A 271 -10.28 -16.00 8.28
N ILE A 272 -9.96 -16.52 9.45
CA ILE A 272 -10.50 -16.06 10.72
C ILE A 272 -9.41 -15.31 11.46
N LEU A 273 -9.70 -14.07 11.84
CA LEU A 273 -8.84 -13.33 12.75
C LEU A 273 -9.20 -13.70 14.19
N ARG A 274 -8.25 -14.26 14.92
CA ARG A 274 -8.37 -14.57 16.35
C ARG A 274 -7.51 -13.60 17.15
N ARG A 275 -8.03 -13.14 18.30
CA ARG A 275 -7.28 -12.31 19.25
C ARG A 275 -7.14 -13.06 20.57
N ASP A 276 -5.94 -13.07 21.12
CA ASP A 276 -5.65 -13.54 22.45
C ASP A 276 -4.78 -12.51 23.21
N ALA A 277 -4.28 -12.88 24.41
CA ALA A 277 -3.44 -12.02 25.22
C ALA A 277 -2.03 -11.80 24.62
N ASP A 278 -1.58 -12.68 23.73
CA ASP A 278 -0.25 -12.69 23.12
C ASP A 278 -0.22 -12.11 21.70
N GLY A 279 -1.41 -11.83 21.14
CA GLY A 279 -1.64 -10.93 20.04
C GLY A 279 -2.77 -11.36 19.11
N VAL A 280 -2.50 -11.31 17.81
CA VAL A 280 -3.46 -11.62 16.76
C VAL A 280 -2.95 -12.77 15.95
N GLN A 281 -3.83 -13.71 15.64
CA GLN A 281 -3.53 -14.86 14.81
C GLN A 281 -4.48 -14.90 13.62
N ILE A 282 -3.92 -15.15 12.43
CA ILE A 282 -4.69 -15.49 11.23
C ILE A 282 -4.82 -17.00 11.18
N ASP A 283 -6.06 -17.49 11.07
CA ASP A 283 -6.37 -18.90 11.03
C ASP A 283 -7.07 -19.26 9.72
N TRP A 284 -6.49 -20.23 9.00
CA TRP A 284 -6.99 -20.77 7.73
C TRP A 284 -7.53 -22.20 7.87
N SER A 285 -7.66 -22.71 9.09
CA SER A 285 -8.32 -24.00 9.31
C SER A 285 -9.71 -23.99 8.68
N ARG A 286 -10.07 -25.13 8.06
CA ARG A 286 -11.27 -25.24 7.20
C ARG A 286 -12.48 -24.62 7.87
N ILE A 287 -12.98 -23.54 7.26
CA ILE A 287 -14.32 -23.02 7.50
C ILE A 287 -15.27 -24.07 6.94
N THR A 288 -15.75 -24.96 7.80
CA THR A 288 -16.79 -25.95 7.48
C THR A 288 -18.13 -25.29 7.28
#